data_AF-A0A1L3JA04-F1
#
_entry.id   AF-A0A1L3JA04-F1
#
_cell.length_a   1.000
_cell.length_b   1.000
_cell.length_c   1.000
_cell.angle_alpha   90.00
_cell.angle_beta   90.00
_cell.angle_gamma   90.00
#
_symmetry.space_group_name_H-M   'P 1'
#
loop_
_entity.id
_entity.type
_entity.pdbx_description
1 polymer ?
#
loop_
_entity_poly.entity_id
_entity_poly.type
_entity_poly.pdbx_seq_one_letter_code
_entity_poly.pdbx_strand_id
1 'polypeptide(L)'
;MKTLLSFQSDQFDTINCPGNEINPDIKGAKLADFLSEQFKAHGYSGEIIEEDWGWMVELDESTFPLWIGCSSYDDPPEWLIQVHPNKPYVRKWFKKIDTQAEVAKISLLLEEIMTKNGGATNLKWLDEGE
;
A
#
# COMPACT_ATOMS: atom_id res chain seq x y z
N MET A 1 -14.74 2.29 1.06
CA MET A 1 -13.85 2.37 -0.13
C MET A 1 -12.91 1.19 -0.05
N LYS A 2 -12.38 0.69 -1.19
CA LYS A 2 -11.39 -0.40 -1.18
C LYS A 2 -10.01 0.19 -0.82
N THR A 3 -9.67 0.25 0.47
CA THR A 3 -8.45 0.94 0.93
C THR A 3 -7.54 0.08 1.79
N LEU A 4 -8.01 -1.07 2.28
CA LEU A 4 -7.18 -2.05 2.96
C LEU A 4 -7.23 -3.38 2.23
N LEU A 5 -6.08 -3.84 1.74
CA LEU A 5 -5.92 -5.09 1.02
C LEU A 5 -5.08 -6.06 1.85
N SER A 6 -5.61 -7.25 2.16
CA SER A 6 -4.85 -8.35 2.75
C SER A 6 -4.56 -9.43 1.70
N PHE A 7 -3.40 -10.08 1.81
CA PHE A 7 -3.01 -11.18 0.94
C PHE A 7 -1.89 -12.04 1.56
N GLN A 8 -1.63 -13.19 0.95
CA GLN A 8 -0.47 -14.04 1.20
C GLN A 8 0.42 -14.06 -0.04
N SER A 9 1.73 -14.06 0.15
CA SER A 9 2.70 -14.19 -0.95
C SER A 9 4.05 -14.68 -0.42
N ASP A 10 4.62 -15.66 -1.12
CA ASP A 10 5.96 -16.19 -0.86
C ASP A 10 7.05 -15.34 -1.55
N GLN A 11 6.67 -14.36 -2.38
CA GLN A 11 7.61 -13.57 -3.20
C GLN A 11 8.45 -12.60 -2.36
N PHE A 12 7.95 -12.15 -1.23
CA PHE A 12 8.56 -11.06 -0.45
C PHE A 12 9.41 -11.55 0.75
N ASP A 13 9.65 -12.87 0.87
CA ASP A 13 10.49 -13.55 1.86
C ASP A 13 10.51 -12.86 3.24
N THR A 14 9.47 -13.11 4.04
CA THR A 14 9.36 -12.52 5.37
C THR A 14 10.40 -13.03 6.34
N ILE A 15 10.98 -14.22 6.16
CA ILE A 15 11.92 -14.78 7.13
C ILE A 15 13.22 -13.98 7.11
N ASN A 16 13.69 -13.60 5.91
CA ASN A 16 14.95 -12.86 5.75
C ASN A 16 14.76 -11.36 5.46
N CYS A 17 13.53 -10.87 5.33
CA CYS A 17 13.29 -9.43 5.24
C CYS A 17 13.50 -8.80 6.63
N PRO A 18 14.41 -7.84 6.78
CA PRO A 18 14.51 -7.07 8.01
C PRO A 18 13.18 -6.36 8.27
N GLY A 19 12.81 -6.25 9.54
CA GLY A 19 11.76 -5.33 9.93
C GLY A 19 12.26 -3.88 9.95
N ASN A 20 11.38 -2.94 10.29
CA ASN A 20 11.73 -1.52 10.26
C ASN A 20 12.60 -1.13 11.48
N GLU A 21 13.34 -0.03 11.38
CA GLU A 21 14.28 0.45 12.41
C GLU A 21 13.59 0.79 13.74
N ILE A 22 12.30 1.14 13.71
CA ILE A 22 11.53 1.59 14.86
C ILE A 22 10.84 0.41 15.58
N ASN A 23 10.36 -0.55 14.80
CA ASN A 23 9.62 -1.75 15.16
C ASN A 23 10.09 -2.93 14.27
N PRO A 24 11.11 -3.67 14.73
CA PRO A 24 11.70 -4.78 13.98
C PRO A 24 10.76 -5.96 13.68
N ASP A 25 9.59 -6.00 14.32
CA ASP A 25 8.58 -7.04 14.08
C ASP A 25 7.72 -6.73 12.84
N ILE A 26 7.73 -5.49 12.35
CA ILE A 26 6.99 -5.06 11.17
C ILE A 26 7.88 -5.13 9.94
N LYS A 27 7.44 -5.88 8.92
CA LYS A 27 8.14 -6.04 7.63
C LYS A 27 7.38 -5.34 6.52
N GLY A 28 8.05 -4.98 5.43
CA GLY A 28 7.39 -4.22 4.34
C GLY A 28 8.32 -3.66 3.28
N ALA A 29 9.61 -3.46 3.56
CA ALA A 29 10.57 -2.85 2.63
C ALA A 29 10.52 -3.46 1.22
N LYS A 30 10.65 -4.79 1.09
CA LYS A 30 10.62 -5.47 -0.22
C LYS A 30 9.30 -5.31 -0.98
N LEU A 31 8.18 -5.26 -0.25
CA LEU A 31 6.87 -5.02 -0.85
C LEU A 31 6.75 -3.57 -1.32
N ALA A 32 7.24 -2.62 -0.54
CA ALA A 32 7.28 -1.20 -0.88
C ALA A 32 8.16 -0.94 -2.12
N ASP A 33 9.37 -1.51 -2.17
CA ASP A 33 10.27 -1.43 -3.32
C ASP A 33 9.58 -1.95 -4.60
N PHE A 34 9.00 -3.16 -4.51
CA PHE A 34 8.27 -3.77 -5.62
C PHE A 34 7.11 -2.89 -6.11
N LEU A 35 6.28 -2.39 -5.19
CA LEU A 35 5.15 -1.56 -5.57
C LEU A 35 5.61 -0.22 -6.14
N SER A 36 6.66 0.41 -5.61
CA SER A 36 7.24 1.63 -6.17
C SER A 36 7.64 1.43 -7.64
N GLU A 37 8.35 0.34 -7.96
CA GLU A 37 8.72 0.03 -9.35
C GLU A 37 7.49 -0.23 -10.24
N GLN A 38 6.51 -0.98 -9.73
CA GLN A 38 5.29 -1.29 -10.45
C GLN A 38 4.45 -0.04 -10.74
N PHE A 39 4.28 0.85 -9.77
CA PHE A 39 3.55 2.11 -9.93
C PHE A 39 4.31 3.10 -10.84
N LYS A 40 5.64 3.10 -10.79
CA LYS A 40 6.50 3.83 -11.74
C LYS A 40 6.28 3.44 -13.18
N ALA A 41 6.12 2.14 -13.47
CA ALA A 41 5.76 1.68 -14.81
C ALA A 41 4.39 2.18 -15.29
N HIS A 42 3.51 2.62 -14.38
CA HIS A 42 2.18 3.16 -14.66
C HIS A 42 2.12 4.69 -14.58
N GLY A 43 3.27 5.35 -14.49
CA GLY A 43 3.37 6.82 -14.48
C GLY A 43 3.18 7.46 -13.12
N TYR A 44 3.36 6.70 -12.03
CA TYR A 44 3.40 7.24 -10.67
C TYR A 44 4.82 7.23 -10.09
N SER A 45 5.27 8.29 -9.45
CA SER A 45 6.56 8.35 -8.77
C SER A 45 6.39 8.83 -7.34
N GLY A 46 7.41 8.66 -6.51
CA GLY A 46 7.39 9.08 -5.12
C GLY A 46 8.51 8.42 -4.32
N GLU A 47 8.69 8.88 -3.09
CA GLU A 47 9.67 8.32 -2.16
C GLU A 47 9.10 7.07 -1.45
N ILE A 48 10.02 6.22 -1.00
CA ILE A 48 9.72 5.16 -0.04
C ILE A 48 10.18 5.65 1.32
N ILE A 49 9.26 5.73 2.27
CA ILE A 49 9.50 6.28 3.61
C ILE A 49 9.24 5.17 4.62
N GLU A 50 10.23 4.94 5.48
CA GLU A 50 10.12 4.01 6.60
C GLU A 50 9.37 4.69 7.76
N GLU A 51 8.36 4.00 8.28
CA GLU A 51 7.44 4.49 9.30
C GLU A 51 7.35 3.49 10.46
N ASP A 52 6.89 3.93 11.63
CA ASP A 52 6.77 3.07 12.81
C ASP A 52 5.75 1.92 12.66
N TRP A 53 4.86 2.02 11.68
CA TRP A 53 3.85 1.03 11.31
C TRP A 53 4.15 0.25 10.01
N GLY A 54 5.23 0.56 9.29
CA GLY A 54 5.55 -0.09 8.00
C GLY A 54 6.33 0.80 7.04
N TRP A 55 6.07 0.66 5.75
CA TRP A 55 6.70 1.47 4.70
C TRP A 55 5.64 2.16 3.87
N MET A 56 5.77 3.47 3.71
CA MET A 56 4.95 4.29 2.84
C MET A 56 5.61 4.40 1.46
N VAL A 57 4.82 4.30 0.40
CA VAL A 57 5.22 4.62 -0.97
C VAL A 57 4.34 5.75 -1.46
N GLU A 58 4.94 6.91 -1.72
CA GLU A 58 4.23 8.08 -2.24
C GLU A 58 3.86 7.90 -3.73
N LEU A 59 2.77 8.55 -4.14
CA LEU A 59 2.27 8.59 -5.52
C LEU A 59 1.99 10.07 -5.90
N ASP A 60 3.04 10.79 -6.29
CA ASP A 60 3.13 12.25 -6.38
C ASP A 60 2.27 12.89 -7.49
N GLU A 61 1.83 12.11 -8.48
CA GLU A 61 1.07 12.60 -9.64
C GLU A 61 -0.40 12.85 -9.31
N SER A 62 -0.83 12.57 -8.08
CA SER A 62 -2.18 12.89 -7.62
C SER A 62 -2.36 14.38 -7.30
N THR A 63 -3.60 14.84 -7.42
CA THR A 63 -3.98 16.22 -7.04
C THR A 63 -4.05 16.45 -5.53
N PHE A 64 -3.91 15.40 -4.73
CA PHE A 64 -3.85 15.40 -3.27
C PHE A 64 -2.78 14.40 -2.79
N PRO A 65 -2.32 14.49 -1.53
CA PRO A 65 -1.39 13.50 -0.99
C PRO A 65 -2.00 12.09 -1.05
N LEU A 66 -1.39 11.25 -1.88
CA LEU A 66 -1.81 9.88 -2.16
C LEU A 66 -0.60 8.99 -1.95
N TRP A 67 -0.77 7.93 -1.17
CA TRP A 67 0.31 7.00 -0.86
C TRP A 67 -0.26 5.63 -0.53
N ILE A 68 0.60 4.63 -0.57
CA ILE A 68 0.28 3.26 -0.15
C ILE A 68 1.18 2.84 1.00
N GLY A 69 0.59 2.21 2.02
CA GLY A 69 1.32 1.65 3.16
C GLY A 69 1.52 0.15 2.98
N CYS A 70 2.73 -0.35 3.26
CA CYS A 70 3.12 -1.75 3.13
C CYS A 70 3.56 -2.29 4.48
N SER A 71 2.90 -3.35 4.95
CA SER A 71 3.23 -3.97 6.24
C SER A 71 2.95 -5.47 6.25
N SER A 72 3.64 -6.23 7.09
CA SER A 72 3.27 -7.59 7.46
C SER A 72 3.56 -7.82 8.94
N TYR A 73 2.67 -8.59 9.57
CA TYR A 73 2.72 -8.98 10.98
C TYR A 73 2.78 -10.52 11.07
N ASP A 74 3.43 -11.04 12.11
CA ASP A 74 3.43 -12.45 12.54
C ASP A 74 4.01 -13.53 11.57
N ASP A 75 3.94 -14.80 12.04
CA ASP A 75 4.24 -16.04 11.32
C ASP A 75 3.02 -17.00 11.45
N PRO A 76 2.32 -17.38 10.36
CA PRO A 76 2.63 -17.04 8.97
C PRO A 76 2.27 -15.59 8.64
N PRO A 77 3.05 -14.95 7.76
CA PRO A 77 2.84 -13.55 7.43
C PRO A 77 1.56 -13.35 6.62
N GLU A 78 0.66 -12.52 7.14
CA GLU A 78 -0.32 -11.84 6.30
C GLU A 78 0.26 -10.49 5.91
N TRP A 79 0.22 -10.18 4.61
CA TRP A 79 0.63 -8.89 4.09
C TRP A 79 -0.58 -7.97 4.01
N LEU A 80 -0.37 -6.71 4.37
CA LEU A 80 -1.35 -5.64 4.24
C LEU A 80 -0.81 -4.53 3.35
N ILE A 81 -1.68 -4.05 2.45
CA ILE A 81 -1.48 -2.82 1.71
C ILE A 81 -2.62 -1.85 2.03
N GLN A 82 -2.28 -0.67 2.50
CA GLN A 82 -3.23 0.42 2.74
C GLN A 82 -3.14 1.43 1.60
N VAL A 83 -4.27 1.99 1.15
CA VAL A 83 -4.33 3.07 0.17
C VAL A 83 -4.88 4.31 0.86
N HIS A 84 -4.09 5.38 0.91
CA HIS A 84 -4.47 6.63 1.55
C HIS A 84 -4.62 7.75 0.52
N PRO A 85 -5.64 8.61 0.67
CA PRO A 85 -6.54 8.72 1.80
C PRO A 85 -7.67 7.67 1.77
N ASN A 86 -7.99 7.12 2.94
CA ASN A 86 -9.12 6.20 3.13
C ASN A 86 -10.49 6.89 3.28
N LYS A 87 -10.54 8.21 3.08
CA LYS A 87 -11.76 9.03 3.20
C LYS A 87 -12.23 9.47 1.82
N PRO A 88 -13.55 9.64 1.61
CA PRO A 88 -14.11 10.05 0.32
C PRO A 88 -13.73 11.47 -0.10
N TYR A 89 -13.10 12.24 0.79
CA TYR A 89 -12.57 13.55 0.48
C TYR A 89 -11.45 13.93 1.43
N VAL A 90 -10.56 14.80 0.95
CA VAL A 90 -9.61 15.55 1.77
C VAL A 90 -9.93 17.03 1.74
N ARG A 91 -9.53 17.74 2.81
CA ARG A 91 -9.67 19.20 2.90
C ARG A 91 -8.31 19.85 2.68
N LYS A 92 -8.26 20.77 1.72
CA LYS A 92 -7.09 21.63 1.47
C LYS A 92 -7.57 23.08 1.51
N TRP A 93 -7.22 23.78 2.58
CA TRP A 93 -7.76 25.12 2.90
C TRP A 93 -9.30 25.10 2.96
N PHE A 94 -9.95 25.86 2.08
CA PHE A 94 -11.41 25.94 1.98
C PHE A 94 -12.00 25.00 0.92
N LYS A 95 -11.18 24.16 0.26
CA LYS A 95 -11.64 23.24 -0.77
C LYS A 95 -11.80 21.83 -0.22
N LYS A 96 -12.90 21.20 -0.60
CA LYS A 96 -13.14 19.76 -0.46
C LYS A 96 -12.77 19.10 -1.79
N ILE A 97 -11.77 18.24 -1.77
CA ILE A 97 -11.30 17.50 -2.95
C ILE A 97 -11.87 16.10 -2.83
N ASP A 98 -12.63 15.67 -3.84
CA ASP A 98 -13.11 14.28 -3.92
C ASP A 98 -11.93 13.37 -4.29
N THR A 99 -11.79 12.25 -3.57
CA THR A 99 -10.67 11.31 -3.70
C THR A 99 -11.11 9.98 -4.33
N GLN A 100 -12.42 9.75 -4.45
CA GLN A 100 -12.97 8.42 -4.64
C GLN A 100 -12.58 7.82 -6.00
N ALA A 101 -12.62 8.63 -7.06
CA ALA A 101 -12.29 8.17 -8.40
C ALA A 101 -10.82 7.77 -8.53
N GLU A 102 -9.90 8.56 -7.95
CA GLU A 102 -8.47 8.29 -8.02
C GLU A 102 -8.07 7.14 -7.09
N VAL A 103 -8.59 7.10 -5.86
CA VAL A 103 -8.37 5.95 -4.96
C VAL A 103 -8.90 4.66 -5.59
N ALA A 104 -10.09 4.66 -6.18
CA ALA A 104 -10.62 3.48 -6.87
C ALA A 104 -9.72 3.02 -8.03
N LYS A 105 -9.13 3.96 -8.77
CA LYS A 105 -8.15 3.65 -9.83
C LYS A 105 -6.91 2.98 -9.25
N ILE A 106 -6.34 3.50 -8.17
CA ILE A 106 -5.19 2.89 -7.49
C ILE A 106 -5.54 1.51 -6.97
N SER A 107 -6.69 1.32 -6.33
CA SER A 107 -7.12 0.02 -5.81
C SER A 107 -7.26 -1.03 -6.91
N LEU A 108 -7.82 -0.67 -8.06
CA LEU A 108 -7.91 -1.58 -9.22
C LEU A 108 -6.54 -1.94 -9.77
N LEU A 109 -5.65 -0.95 -9.93
CA LEU A 109 -4.29 -1.18 -10.39
C LEU A 109 -3.49 -2.04 -9.40
N LEU A 110 -3.67 -1.82 -8.11
CA LEU A 110 -3.05 -2.60 -7.05
C LEU A 110 -3.49 -4.07 -7.10
N GLU A 111 -4.79 -4.32 -7.21
CA GLU A 111 -5.35 -5.68 -7.35
C GLU A 111 -4.77 -6.39 -8.58
N GLU A 112 -4.65 -5.68 -9.72
CA GLU A 112 -4.02 -6.20 -10.93
C GLU A 112 -2.53 -6.52 -10.73
N ILE A 113 -1.74 -5.59 -10.18
CA ILE A 113 -0.31 -5.77 -9.92
C ILE A 113 -0.09 -6.98 -9.01
N MET A 114 -0.84 -7.07 -7.90
CA MET A 114 -0.65 -8.13 -6.92
C MET A 114 -1.05 -9.49 -7.48
N THR A 115 -2.13 -9.55 -8.28
CA THR A 115 -2.58 -10.80 -8.91
C THR A 115 -1.63 -11.29 -10.00
N LYS A 116 -1.09 -10.39 -10.83
CA LYS A 116 -0.26 -10.77 -11.99
C LYS A 116 1.22 -10.91 -11.66
N ASN A 117 1.74 -10.02 -10.81
CA ASN A 117 3.18 -9.83 -10.64
C ASN A 117 3.64 -9.98 -9.17
N GLY A 118 2.74 -9.85 -8.20
CA GLY A 118 3.05 -9.89 -6.77
C GLY A 118 2.86 -11.26 -6.10
N GLY A 119 2.51 -12.29 -6.88
CA GLY A 119 2.32 -13.66 -6.38
C GLY A 119 1.20 -13.78 -5.33
N ALA A 120 0.24 -12.84 -5.33
CA ALA A 120 -0.76 -12.78 -4.29
C ALA A 120 -1.72 -13.97 -4.35
N THR A 121 -1.96 -14.57 -3.19
CA THR A 121 -2.99 -15.56 -2.94
C THR A 121 -3.87 -15.08 -1.79
N ASN A 122 -5.08 -15.63 -1.67
CA ASN A 122 -6.04 -15.24 -0.63
C ASN A 122 -6.29 -13.71 -0.53
N LEU A 123 -6.20 -13.01 -1.66
CA LEU A 123 -6.35 -11.56 -1.75
C LEU A 123 -7.77 -11.13 -1.36
N LYS A 124 -7.88 -10.23 -0.38
CA LYS A 124 -9.14 -9.74 0.17
C LYS A 124 -9.08 -8.24 0.41
N TRP A 125 -10.14 -7.54 0.04
CA TRP A 125 -10.37 -6.18 0.52
C TRP A 125 -11.08 -6.25 1.86
N LEU A 126 -10.51 -5.62 2.88
CA LEU A 126 -11.06 -5.56 4.22
C LEU A 126 -11.85 -4.26 4.39
N ASP A 127 -12.92 -4.32 5.19
CA ASP A 127 -13.63 -3.13 5.64
C ASP A 127 -12.88 -2.55 6.84
N GLU A 128 -12.45 -1.28 6.77
CA GLU A 128 -11.76 -0.57 7.86
C GLU A 128 -12.72 -0.17 9.01
N GLY A 129 -13.75 -0.97 9.27
CA GLY A 129 -14.86 -0.64 10.17
C GLY A 129 -15.49 -1.85 10.84
N GLU A 130 -14.74 -2.51 11.71
CA GLU A 130 -15.26 -3.07 12.98
C GLU A 130 -14.57 -2.37 14.16
#